data_AF-A0A3M1NPI4-F1
#
_entry.id   AF-A0A3M1NPI4-F1
#
_cell.length_a   1.000
_cell.length_b   1.000
_cell.length_c   1.000
_cell.angle_alpha   90.00
_cell.angle_beta   90.00
_cell.angle_gamma   90.00
#
_symmetry.space_group_name_H-M   'P 1'
#
loop_
_entity.id
_entity.type
_entity.pdbx_description
1 polymer ?
#
loop_
_entity_poly.entity_id
_entity_poly.type
_entity_poly.pdbx_seq_one_letter_code
_entity_poly.pdbx_strand_id
1 'polypeptide(L)'
;IYTLFVASRMINFLKGIKGLSGDVHLNELIRTNHWPERTALGLEILRRFLISGRLEGYDGHRFCPLPGLNRRLLVGLWNTLPPIVRPDGGRIFTDRVTI
;
A
#
# COMPACT_ATOMS: atom_id res chain seq x y z
N ILE A 1 17.50 6.03 1.37
CA ILE A 1 17.40 4.65 1.92
C ILE A 1 16.10 4.45 2.70
N TYR A 2 15.79 5.30 3.69
CA TYR A 2 14.55 5.18 4.48
C TYR A 2 13.26 5.06 3.62
N THR A 3 13.06 5.93 2.62
CA THR A 3 11.90 5.83 1.70
C THR A 3 11.82 4.48 0.97
N LEU A 4 12.95 3.92 0.54
CA LEU A 4 12.99 2.63 -0.16
C LEU A 4 12.67 1.47 0.81
N PHE A 5 13.13 1.57 2.05
CA PHE A 5 12.74 0.64 3.11
C PHE A 5 11.24 0.68 3.38
N VAL A 6 10.65 1.87 3.48
CA VAL A 6 9.20 2.00 3.67
C VAL A 6 8.43 1.45 2.46
N ALA A 7 8.87 1.75 1.24
CA ALA A 7 8.27 1.19 0.02
C ALA A 7 8.33 -0.35 0.00
N SER A 8 9.47 -0.95 0.39
CA SER A 8 9.57 -2.41 0.46
C SER A 8 8.65 -3.00 1.54
N ARG A 9 8.43 -2.30 2.66
CA ARG A 9 7.46 -2.71 3.68
C ARG A 9 6.01 -2.68 3.16
N MET A 10 5.65 -1.67 2.35
CA MET A 10 4.34 -1.60 1.70
C MET A 10 4.14 -2.79 0.73
N ILE A 11 5.15 -3.08 -0.10
CA ILE A 11 5.10 -4.22 -1.03
C ILE A 11 4.98 -5.55 -0.26
N ASN A 12 5.76 -5.71 0.81
CA ASN A 12 5.71 -6.92 1.63
C ASN A 12 4.39 -7.08 2.37
N PHE A 13 3.76 -5.99 2.78
CA PHE A 13 2.40 -6.01 3.33
C PHE A 13 1.41 -6.56 2.30
N LEU A 14 1.42 -6.02 1.08
CA LEU A 14 0.55 -6.48 -0.01
C LEU A 14 0.76 -7.94 -0.36
N LYS A 15 2.02 -8.40 -0.42
CA LYS A 15 2.35 -9.83 -0.61
C LYS A 15 1.85 -10.73 0.51
N GLY A 16 1.69 -10.19 1.71
CA GLY A 16 1.25 -10.92 2.89
C GLY A 16 -0.26 -11.04 3.07
N ILE A 17 -1.06 -10.39 2.21
CA ILE A 17 -2.52 -10.49 2.27
C ILE A 17 -2.95 -11.90 1.86
N LYS A 18 -3.67 -12.58 2.74
CA LYS A 18 -4.18 -13.95 2.54
C LYS A 18 -5.62 -13.93 2.01
N GLY A 19 -6.07 -15.03 1.42
CA GLY A 19 -7.46 -15.20 0.99
C GLY A 19 -7.78 -14.56 -0.36
N LEU A 20 -6.76 -14.19 -1.14
CA LEU A 20 -6.90 -13.66 -2.49
C LEU A 20 -6.78 -14.79 -3.52
N SER A 21 -7.72 -14.87 -4.46
CA SER A 21 -7.68 -15.80 -5.58
C SER A 21 -7.26 -15.09 -6.86
N GLY A 22 -6.26 -15.62 -7.55
CA GLY A 22 -5.82 -15.10 -8.85
C GLY A 22 -5.24 -13.69 -8.79
N ASP A 23 -5.44 -12.96 -9.88
CA ASP A 23 -4.97 -11.58 -10.06
C ASP A 23 -6.03 -10.59 -9.57
N VAL A 24 -5.59 -9.55 -8.85
CA VAL A 24 -6.50 -8.58 -8.20
C VAL A 24 -5.98 -7.15 -8.32
N HIS A 25 -6.88 -6.18 -8.30
CA HIS A 25 -6.52 -4.76 -8.23
C HIS A 25 -6.51 -4.25 -6.79
N LEU A 26 -5.54 -3.38 -6.46
CA LEU A 26 -5.44 -2.80 -5.12
C LEU A 26 -6.72 -2.04 -4.72
N ASN A 27 -7.34 -1.30 -5.65
CA ASN A 27 -8.62 -0.64 -5.41
C ASN A 27 -9.76 -1.61 -5.03
N GLU A 28 -9.74 -2.86 -5.52
CA GLU A 28 -10.73 -3.88 -5.13
C GLU A 28 -10.48 -4.33 -3.69
N LEU A 29 -9.21 -4.51 -3.31
CA LEU A 29 -8.82 -4.85 -1.94
C LEU A 29 -9.28 -3.77 -0.95
N ILE A 30 -9.05 -2.50 -1.30
CA ILE A 30 -9.43 -1.35 -0.48
C ILE A 30 -10.95 -1.24 -0.27
N ARG A 31 -11.75 -1.62 -1.29
CA ARG A 31 -13.22 -1.56 -1.22
C ARG A 31 -13.84 -2.75 -0.47
N THR A 32 -13.06 -3.78 -0.18
CA THR A 32 -13.54 -5.00 0.48
C THR A 32 -13.58 -4.77 2.00
N ASN A 33 -14.77 -4.93 2.61
CA ASN A 33 -14.99 -4.62 4.04
C ASN A 33 -14.73 -5.79 5.01
N HIS A 34 -14.18 -6.91 4.53
CA HIS A 34 -14.04 -8.15 5.32
C HIS A 34 -12.59 -8.50 5.66
N TRP A 35 -11.75 -7.50 5.93
CA TRP A 35 -10.36 -7.72 6.30
C TRP A 35 -10.19 -7.77 7.83
N PRO A 36 -9.27 -8.62 8.34
CA PRO A 36 -8.81 -8.52 9.72
C PRO A 36 -8.32 -7.10 10.02
N GLU A 37 -8.52 -6.62 11.24
CA GLU A 37 -8.26 -5.23 11.66
C GLU A 37 -6.90 -4.69 11.20
N ARG A 38 -5.83 -5.47 11.36
CA ARG A 38 -4.48 -5.10 10.93
C ARG A 38 -4.36 -4.90 9.41
N THR A 39 -5.01 -5.75 8.63
CA THR A 39 -5.04 -5.66 7.16
C THR A 39 -5.90 -4.48 6.73
N ALA A 40 -7.06 -4.28 7.36
CA ALA A 40 -7.93 -3.15 7.11
C ALA A 40 -7.19 -1.82 7.34
N LEU A 41 -6.45 -1.68 8.45
CA LEU A 41 -5.65 -0.50 8.74
C LEU A 41 -4.56 -0.26 7.68
N GLY A 42 -3.84 -1.32 7.28
CA GLY A 42 -2.81 -1.21 6.25
C GLY A 42 -3.38 -0.78 4.89
N LEU A 43 -4.55 -1.30 4.52
CA LEU A 43 -5.26 -0.89 3.30
C LEU A 43 -5.78 0.55 3.39
N GLU A 44 -6.23 0.99 4.55
CA GLU A 44 -6.66 2.38 4.77
C GLU A 44 -5.48 3.36 4.64
N ILE A 45 -4.31 3.01 5.18
CA ILE A 45 -3.08 3.80 4.98
C ILE A 45 -2.74 3.90 3.49
N LEU A 46 -2.84 2.80 2.75
CA LEU A 46 -2.60 2.79 1.30
C LEU A 46 -3.65 3.62 0.56
N ARG A 47 -4.92 3.53 0.92
CA ARG A 47 -5.99 4.36 0.34
C ARG A 47 -5.70 5.85 0.50
N ARG A 48 -5.32 6.28 1.71
CA ARG A 48 -4.93 7.67 1.99
C ARG A 48 -3.71 8.09 1.17
N PHE A 49 -2.74 7.21 1.01
CA PHE A 49 -1.57 7.46 0.16
C PHE A 49 -1.94 7.61 -1.32
N LEU A 50 -2.81 6.76 -1.87
CA LEU A 50 -3.24 6.84 -3.27
C LEU A 50 -3.98 8.16 -3.59
N ILE A 51 -4.74 8.67 -2.62
CA ILE A 51 -5.52 9.91 -2.75
C ILE A 51 -4.66 11.15 -2.57
N SER A 52 -3.81 11.19 -1.54
CA SER A 52 -3.08 12.41 -1.17
C SER A 52 -1.65 12.46 -1.72
N GLY A 53 -1.13 11.32 -2.15
CA GLY A 53 0.30 11.11 -2.40
C GLY A 53 1.16 11.32 -1.17
N ARG A 54 0.61 11.32 0.06
CA ARG A 54 1.35 11.44 1.32
C ARG A 54 1.15 10.15 2.11
N LEU A 55 2.25 9.54 2.54
CA LEU A 55 2.18 8.36 3.37
C LEU A 55 2.11 8.78 4.85
N GLU A 56 1.13 8.22 5.55
CA GLU A 56 0.90 8.44 6.97
C GLU A 56 1.00 7.13 7.74
N GLY A 57 1.43 7.22 8.99
CA GLY A 57 1.30 6.14 9.97
C GLY A 57 0.08 6.34 10.86
N TYR A 58 -0.32 5.30 11.57
CA TYR A 58 -1.37 5.37 12.60
C TYR A 58 -0.74 5.10 13.96
N ASP A 59 -0.97 5.99 14.93
CA ASP A 59 -0.39 5.91 16.28
C ASP A 59 -1.31 5.22 17.31
N GLY A 60 -2.46 4.71 16.88
CA GLY A 60 -3.51 4.17 17.76
C GLY A 60 -4.69 5.13 17.93
N HIS A 61 -4.50 6.43 17.64
CA HIS A 61 -5.52 7.46 17.79
C HIS A 61 -5.78 8.26 16.51
N ARG A 62 -4.72 8.55 15.74
CA ARG A 62 -4.80 9.39 14.54
C ARG A 62 -3.78 9.00 13.48
N PHE A 63 -4.07 9.45 12.25
CA PHE A 63 -3.12 9.38 11.15
C PHE A 63 -2.14 10.56 11.25
N CYS A 64 -0.84 10.24 11.22
CA CYS A 64 0.24 11.20 11.33
C CYS A 64 1.20 11.07 10.14
N PRO A 65 1.75 12.16 9.62
CA PRO A 65 2.75 12.09 8.56
C PRO A 65 3.99 11.34 9.03
N LEU A 66 4.57 10.52 8.16
CA LEU A 66 5.84 9.83 8.43
C LEU A 66 7.04 10.78 8.20
N PRO A 67 7.78 11.17 9.25
CA PRO A 67 8.91 12.08 9.12
C PRO A 67 10.04 11.45 8.30
N GLY A 68 10.78 12.28 7.55
CA GLY A 68 11.93 11.83 6.75
C GLY A 68 11.56 11.11 5.45
N LEU A 69 10.28 10.99 5.11
CA LEU A 69 9.83 10.33 3.89
C LEU A 69 9.89 11.28 2.68
N ASN A 70 10.67 10.92 1.66
CA ASN A 70 10.73 11.67 0.42
C ASN A 70 9.50 11.35 -0.45
N ARG A 71 8.49 12.24 -0.44
CA ARG A 71 7.24 12.11 -1.20
C ARG A 71 7.46 11.89 -2.69
N ARG A 72 8.29 12.73 -3.33
CA ARG A 72 8.51 12.66 -4.79
C ARG A 72 9.10 11.30 -5.19
N LEU A 73 10.08 10.83 -4.42
CA LEU A 73 10.67 9.51 -4.65
C LEU A 73 9.66 8.37 -4.44
N LEU A 74 8.87 8.41 -3.36
CA LEU A 74 7.89 7.35 -3.08
C LEU A 74 6.81 7.28 -4.17
N VAL A 75 6.24 8.43 -4.55
CA VAL A 75 5.21 8.47 -5.59
C VAL A 75 5.78 8.07 -6.94
N GLY A 76 6.97 8.56 -7.29
CA GLY A 76 7.66 8.19 -8.52
C GLY A 76 7.87 6.68 -8.59
N LEU A 77 8.42 6.09 -7.52
CA LEU A 77 8.61 4.64 -7.42
C LEU A 77 7.27 3.91 -7.55
N TRP A 78 6.25 4.30 -6.79
CA TRP A 78 4.94 3.66 -6.79
C TRP A 78 4.28 3.63 -8.17
N ASN A 79 4.27 4.77 -8.87
CA ASN A 79 3.67 4.87 -10.20
C ASN A 79 4.42 4.09 -11.28
N THR A 80 5.64 3.64 -11.00
CA THR A 80 6.45 2.78 -11.88
C THR A 80 6.48 1.31 -11.45
N LEU A 81 5.81 0.95 -10.34
CA LEU A 81 5.84 -0.42 -9.84
C LEU A 81 5.19 -1.37 -10.85
N PRO A 82 5.88 -2.47 -11.24
CA PRO A 82 5.21 -3.56 -11.91
C PRO A 82 4.20 -4.24 -10.95
N PRO A 83 3.31 -5.10 -11.46
CA PRO A 83 2.42 -5.88 -10.61
C PRO A 83 3.20 -6.62 -9.52
N ILE A 84 2.69 -6.54 -8.28
CA ILE A 84 3.34 -7.18 -7.14
C ILE A 84 3.01 -8.67 -7.18
N VAL A 85 4.02 -9.49 -7.41
CA VAL A 85 3.88 -10.95 -7.42
C VAL A 85 3.81 -11.47 -5.98
N ARG A 86 2.72 -12.17 -5.66
CA ARG A 86 2.46 -12.83 -4.37
C ARG A 86 3.15 -14.20 -4.32
N PRO A 87 3.40 -14.77 -3.12
CA PRO A 87 4.06 -16.07 -2.99
C PRO A 87 3.32 -17.24 -3.66
N ASP A 88 2.01 -17.13 -3.84
CA ASP A 88 1.16 -18.12 -4.52
C ASP A 88 1.11 -17.93 -6.06
N GLY A 89 1.88 -16.97 -6.60
CA GLY A 89 1.93 -16.67 -8.02
C GLY A 89 0.89 -15.64 -8.51
N GLY A 90 -0.11 -15.31 -7.71
CA GLY A 90 -1.10 -14.28 -8.04
C GLY A 90 -0.47 -12.87 -8.05
N ARG A 91 -1.07 -11.94 -8.79
CA ARG A 91 -0.55 -10.57 -8.94
C ARG A 91 -1.48 -9.55 -8.32
N ILE A 92 -0.90 -8.52 -7.71
CA ILE A 92 -1.62 -7.32 -7.27
C ILE A 92 -1.23 -6.17 -8.20
N PHE A 93 -2.22 -5.66 -8.95
CA PHE A 93 -2.08 -4.49 -9.78
C PHE A 93 -2.27 -3.24 -8.92
N THR A 94 -1.26 -2.36 -8.90
CA THR A 94 -1.31 -1.12 -8.11
C THR A 94 -1.93 0.01 -8.92
N ASP A 95 -2.84 0.74 -8.29
CA ASP A 95 -3.38 1.96 -8.86
C ASP A 95 -2.37 3.10 -8.76
N ARG A 96 -2.42 4.02 -9.72
CA ARG A 96 -1.54 5.19 -9.72
C ARG A 96 -1.98 6.20 -8.67
N VAL A 97 -1.01 6.84 -8.03
CA VAL A 97 -1.24 8.00 -7.19
C VAL A 97 -1.61 9.16 -8.11
N THR A 98 -2.81 9.72 -7.90
CA THR A 98 -3.30 10.89 -8.64
C THR A 98 -2.96 12.12 -7.79
N ILE A 99 -2.12 13.03 -8.29
CA ILE A 99 -1.72 14.27 -7.59
C ILE A 99 -2.24 15.48 -8.35
#